data_AF-A0A7L3IV20-F1
#
_entry.id   AF-A0A7L3IV20-F1
#
_cell.length_a   1.000
_cell.length_b   1.000
_cell.length_c   1.000
_cell.angle_alpha   90.00
_cell.angle_beta   90.00
_cell.angle_gamma   90.00
#
_symmetry.space_group_name_H-M   'P 1'
#
loop_
_entity.id
_entity.type
_entity.pdbx_description
1 polymer ?
#
loop_
_entity_poly.entity_id
_entity_poly.type
_entity_poly.pdbx_seq_one_letter_code
_entity_poly.pdbx_strand_id
1 'polypeptide(L)' 'WPLAGTLLVAVAASMVAGGEDCLWYVDRNGSWHPGFDCEFFTFCCGTCHQRYCCRDPLRLLTERQQRHCLAF' A
#
# COMPACT_ATOMS: atom_id res chain seq x y z
N TRP A 1 28.34 -10.66 -20.75
CA TRP A 1 27.72 -9.95 -19.63
C TRP A 1 26.28 -9.47 -19.95
N PRO A 2 25.31 -10.33 -20.30
CA PRO A 2 23.91 -9.89 -20.47
C PRO A 2 23.05 -10.11 -19.22
N LEU A 3 23.50 -10.95 -18.28
CA LEU A 3 22.67 -11.43 -17.16
C LEU A 3 22.42 -10.39 -16.05
N ALA A 4 23.25 -9.35 -15.98
CA ALA A 4 23.08 -8.27 -14.99
C ALA A 4 21.94 -7.32 -15.38
N GLY A 5 21.73 -7.09 -16.68
CA GLY A 5 20.70 -6.18 -17.18
C GLY A 5 19.28 -6.73 -17.02
N THR A 6 19.10 -8.04 -17.14
CA THR A 6 17.79 -8.70 -16.98
C THR A 6 17.32 -8.74 -15.52
N LEU A 7 18.24 -8.83 -14.55
CA LEU A 7 17.87 -8.86 -13.13
C LEU A 7 17.29 -7.53 -12.64
N LEU A 8 17.87 -6.40 -13.08
CA LEU A 8 17.42 -5.06 -12.71
C LEU A 8 15.97 -4.76 -13.11
N VAL A 9 15.53 -5.26 -14.28
CA VAL A 9 14.17 -5.04 -14.77
C VAL A 9 13.14 -5.87 -14.00
N ALA A 10 13.49 -7.07 -13.54
CA ALA A 10 12.57 -7.92 -12.78
C ALA A 10 12.26 -7.35 -11.39
N VAL A 11 13.24 -6.73 -10.71
CA VAL A 11 13.03 -6.09 -9.40
C VAL A 11 12.19 -4.81 -9.54
N ALA A 12 12.30 -4.11 -10.68
CA ALA A 12 11.47 -2.96 -10.98
C ALA A 12 10.02 -3.31 -11.37
N ALA A 13 9.77 -4.54 -11.83
CA ALA A 13 8.42 -4.99 -12.18
C ALA A 13 7.59 -5.40 -10.95
N SER A 14 8.22 -5.88 -9.88
CA SER A 14 7.52 -6.21 -8.62
C SER A 14 6.98 -5.01 -7.86
N MET A 15 7.50 -3.81 -8.14
CA MET A 15 7.02 -2.54 -7.59
C MET A 15 5.93 -1.88 -8.44
N VAL A 16 5.52 -2.52 -9.54
CA VAL A 16 4.52 -2.02 -10.52
C VAL A 16 3.33 -2.99 -10.64
N ALA A 17 3.11 -3.86 -9.65
CA ALA A 17 1.90 -4.68 -9.59
C ALA A 17 0.73 -3.90 -8.95
N GLY A 18 0.27 -2.85 -9.64
CA GLY A 18 -1.14 -2.42 -9.63
C GLY A 18 -1.67 -1.70 -8.38
N GLY A 19 -1.37 -0.40 -8.26
CA GLY A 19 -2.06 0.52 -7.35
C GLY A 19 -1.34 0.76 -6.02
N GLU A 20 -1.62 1.91 -5.42
CA GLU A 20 -1.10 2.26 -4.08
C GLU A 20 -1.60 1.23 -3.04
N ASP A 21 -0.69 0.59 -2.30
CA ASP A 21 -1.05 -0.42 -1.29
C ASP A 21 -2.01 0.14 -0.23
N CYS A 22 -1.73 1.37 0.22
CA CYS A 22 -2.61 2.16 1.04
C CYS A 22 -3.15 3.36 0.25
N LEU A 23 -4.46 3.39 0.03
CA LEU A 23 -5.16 4.54 -0.51
C LEU A 23 -5.02 5.76 0.40
N TRP A 24 -5.21 6.96 -0.16
CA TRP A 24 -5.40 8.19 0.62
C TRP A 24 -6.54 8.05 1.65
N TYR A 25 -6.46 8.86 2.72
CA TYR A 25 -7.47 8.89 3.77
C TYR A 25 -7.52 10.25 4.46
N VAL A 26 -8.60 10.49 5.21
CA VAL A 26 -8.71 11.65 6.10
C VAL A 26 -8.69 11.15 7.54
N ASP A 27 -7.82 11.74 8.35
CA ASP A 27 -7.73 11.39 9.77
C ASP A 27 -8.96 11.87 10.55
N ARG A 28 -9.05 11.53 11.84
CA ARG A 28 -10.16 11.98 12.69
C ARG A 28 -10.18 13.50 12.91
N ASN A 29 -9.07 14.17 12.62
CA ASN A 29 -8.91 15.60 12.78
C ASN A 29 -9.29 16.38 11.50
N GLY A 30 -9.67 15.67 10.43
CA GLY A 30 -9.99 16.27 9.13
C GLY A 30 -8.76 16.58 8.26
N SER A 31 -7.56 16.16 8.67
CA SER A 31 -6.34 16.25 7.88
C SER A 31 -6.32 15.19 6.78
N TRP A 32 -5.99 15.62 5.58
CA TRP A 32 -5.88 14.75 4.42
C TRP A 32 -4.47 14.13 4.35
N HIS A 33 -4.42 12.81 4.23
CA HIS A 33 -3.20 12.04 4.06
C HIS A 33 -3.17 11.40 2.67
N PRO A 34 -2.09 11.61 1.89
CA PRO A 34 -1.94 10.96 0.58
C PRO A 34 -1.81 9.44 0.75
N GLY A 35 -2.17 8.70 -0.30
CA GLY A 35 -1.87 7.28 -0.38
C GLY A 35 -0.38 7.03 -0.49
N PHE A 36 0.03 5.82 -0.13
CA PHE A 36 1.43 5.42 -0.12
C PHE A 36 1.57 3.92 -0.41
N ASP A 37 2.67 3.58 -1.06
CA ASP A 37 3.09 2.20 -1.30
C ASP A 37 3.83 1.64 -0.10
N CYS A 38 3.64 0.33 0.14
CA CYS A 38 4.32 -0.39 1.19
C CYS A 38 5.55 -1.12 0.64
N GLU A 39 6.54 -1.37 1.50
CA GLU A 39 7.76 -2.08 1.10
C GLU A 39 7.46 -3.55 0.77
N PHE A 40 8.35 -4.20 0.03
CA PHE A 40 8.21 -5.60 -0.36
C PHE A 40 7.90 -6.52 0.86
N PHE A 41 6.91 -7.40 0.71
CA PHE A 41 6.34 -8.25 1.78
C PHE A 41 5.62 -7.52 2.93
N THR A 42 5.30 -6.24 2.78
CA THR A 42 4.42 -5.52 3.71
C THR A 42 3.12 -5.15 3.02
N PHE A 43 2.07 -4.93 3.80
CA PHE A 43 0.74 -4.63 3.32
C PHE A 43 0.16 -3.44 4.08
N CYS A 44 -0.89 -2.84 3.54
CA CYS A 44 -1.62 -1.80 4.23
C CYS A 44 -2.36 -2.35 5.46
N CYS A 45 -2.18 -1.70 6.59
CA CYS A 45 -2.78 -2.07 7.87
C CYS A 45 -3.30 -0.84 8.61
N GLY A 46 -4.12 -1.07 9.63
CA GLY A 46 -4.62 -0.02 10.52
C GLY A 46 -6.12 0.18 10.41
N THR A 47 -6.55 1.45 10.36
CA THR A 47 -7.97 1.85 10.38
C THR A 47 -8.26 2.86 9.27
N CYS A 48 -9.54 3.20 9.08
CA CYS A 48 -9.95 4.20 8.10
C CYS A 48 -9.24 5.56 8.26
N HIS A 49 -8.92 5.96 9.50
CA HIS A 49 -8.34 7.25 9.83
C HIS A 49 -6.85 7.20 10.19
N GLN A 50 -6.23 6.02 10.16
CA GLN A 50 -4.81 5.86 10.45
C GLN A 50 -4.31 4.58 9.79
N ARG A 51 -3.55 4.75 8.71
CA ARG A 51 -3.01 3.65 7.90
C ARG A 51 -1.50 3.59 8.05
N TYR A 52 -0.94 2.38 8.04
CA TYR A 52 0.49 2.12 8.12
C TYR A 52 0.84 0.78 7.47
N CYS A 53 2.09 0.62 7.02
CA CYS A 53 2.56 -0.65 6.47
C CYS A 53 2.87 -1.64 7.60
N CYS A 54 2.37 -2.87 7.47
CA CYS A 54 2.70 -3.95 8.39
C CYS A 54 2.89 -5.28 7.67
N ARG A 55 3.56 -6.24 8.32
CA ARG A 55 3.79 -7.59 7.77
C ARG A 55 2.78 -8.63 8.28
N ASP A 56 1.93 -8.24 9.22
CA ASP A 56 0.98 -9.14 9.86
C ASP A 56 -0.31 -9.23 9.03
N PRO A 57 -0.59 -10.37 8.37
CA PRO A 57 -1.78 -10.52 7.54
C PRO A 57 -3.09 -10.47 8.33
N LEU A 58 -3.06 -10.68 9.66
CA LEU A 58 -4.25 -10.57 10.51
C LEU A 58 -4.74 -9.12 10.64
N ARG A 59 -3.86 -8.15 10.38
CA ARG A 59 -4.17 -6.70 10.43
C ARG A 59 -4.30 -6.08 9.04
N LEU A 60 -4.34 -6.92 8.01
CA LEU A 60 -4.47 -6.51 6.63
C LEU A 60 -5.75 -5.71 6.42
N LEU A 61 -5.59 -4.48 5.93
CA LEU A 61 -6.67 -3.63 5.48
C LEU A 61 -6.74 -3.70 3.96
N THR A 62 -7.63 -4.54 3.45
CA THR A 62 -7.77 -4.76 2.01
C THR A 62 -8.22 -3.49 1.30
N GLU A 63 -7.83 -3.33 0.02
CA GLU A 63 -8.24 -2.19 -0.78
C GLU A 63 -9.78 -2.00 -0.81
N ARG A 64 -10.55 -3.09 -0.80
CA ARG A 64 -12.02 -3.04 -0.67
C ARG A 64 -12.48 -2.38 0.62
N GLN A 65 -11.86 -2.72 1.74
CA GLN A 65 -12.14 -2.08 3.03
C GLN A 65 -11.70 -0.62 3.04
N GLN A 66 -10.55 -0.31 2.43
CA GLN A 66 -10.06 1.07 2.32
C GLN A 66 -11.02 1.95 1.51
N ARG A 67 -11.57 1.47 0.40
CA ARG A 67 -12.59 2.18 -0.38
C ARG A 67 -13.91 2.33 0.38
N HIS A 68 -14.30 1.32 1.16
CA HIS A 68 -15.49 1.40 2.00
C HIS A 68 -15.39 2.51 3.04
N CYS A 69 -14.20 2.76 3.59
CA CYS A 69 -13.92 3.88 4.48
C CYS A 69 -14.10 5.27 3.83
N LEU A 70 -14.07 5.36 2.49
CA LEU A 70 -14.26 6.61 1.75
C LEU A 70 -15.72 6.83 1.33
N ALA A 71 -16.54 5.78 1.42
CA ALA A 71 -17.94 5.82 1.02
C ALA A 71 -18.87 6.31 2.15
N PHE A 72 -18.34 6.56 3.34
CA PHE A 72 -19.02 7.08 4.53
C PHE A 72 -18.16 8.14 5.21
#